data_AF-A0A4U2ZYK3-F1
#
_entry.id   AF-A0A4U2ZYK3-F1
#
_cell.length_a   1.000
_cell.length_b   1.000
_cell.length_c   1.000
_cell.angle_alpha   90.00
_cell.angle_beta   90.00
_cell.angle_gamma   90.00
#
_symmetry.space_group_name_H-M   'P 1'
#
loop_
_entity.id
_entity.type
_entity.pdbx_description
1 polymer ?
#
loop_
_entity_poly.entity_id
_entity_poly.type
_entity_poly.pdbx_seq_one_letter_code
_entity_poly.pdbx_strand_id
1 'polypeptide(L)' 'MKQAGQPIQNEKQLETIKNILLQSSKRDGLLFVLAVNSGLKVSEILQLKVSDVIDENENVRHSILFYNEKVKKHKW' A
#
# COMPACT_ATOMS: atom_id res chain seq x y z
N MET A 1 7.22 26.35 9.92
CA MET A 1 7.57 25.30 8.93
C MET A 1 7.12 23.95 9.51
N LYS A 2 6.34 23.13 8.79
CA LYS A 2 6.04 21.77 9.26
C LYS A 2 7.34 20.99 9.31
N GLN A 3 7.76 20.53 10.50
CA GLN A 3 8.86 19.58 10.60
C GLN A 3 8.47 18.33 9.80
N ALA A 4 9.27 18.02 8.77
CA ALA A 4 9.17 16.72 8.14
C ALA A 4 9.59 15.68 9.17
N GLY A 5 8.71 14.71 9.46
CA GLY A 5 9.05 13.61 10.35
C GLY A 5 10.27 12.85 9.84
N GLN A 6 11.06 12.30 10.75
CA GLN A 6 12.21 11.49 10.39
C GLN A 6 11.75 10.24 9.61
N PRO A 7 12.36 9.91 8.46
CA PRO A 7 12.01 8.71 7.73
C PRO A 7 12.36 7.45 8.54
N ILE A 8 11.67 6.35 8.26
CA ILE A 8 12.03 5.03 8.80
C ILE A 8 13.37 4.64 8.17
N GLN A 9 14.36 4.30 9.01
CA GLN A 9 15.75 4.18 8.56
C GLN A 9 16.24 2.75 8.42
N ASN A 10 15.53 1.78 8.99
CA ASN A 10 15.93 0.38 8.92
C ASN A 10 14.73 -0.57 8.84
N GLU A 11 15.00 -1.76 8.31
CA GLU A 11 14.00 -2.81 8.10
C GLU A 11 13.43 -3.37 9.40
N LYS A 12 14.22 -3.38 10.47
CA LYS A 12 13.76 -3.85 11.80
C LYS A 12 12.62 -2.98 12.35
N GLN A 13 12.66 -1.66 12.09
CA GLN A 13 11.56 -0.76 12.43
C GLN A 13 10.31 -1.06 11.59
N LEU A 14 10.45 -1.30 10.29
CA LEU A 14 9.33 -1.69 9.42
C LEU A 14 8.64 -2.96 9.92
N GLU A 15 9.43 -3.99 10.25
CA GLU A 15 8.92 -5.27 10.73
C GLU A 15 8.25 -5.14 12.10
N THR A 16 8.81 -4.31 12.99
CA THR A 16 8.20 -4.02 14.29
C THR A 16 6.82 -3.36 14.13
N ILE A 17 6.72 -2.34 13.26
CA ILE A 17 5.45 -1.64 12.99
C ILE A 17 4.43 -2.61 12.39
N LYS A 18 4.83 -3.40 11.39
CA LYS A 18 3.98 -4.40 10.76
C LYS A 18 3.40 -5.38 11.79
N ASN A 19 4.23 -5.89 12.70
CA ASN A 19 3.79 -6.85 13.72
C ASN A 19 2.82 -6.23 14.74
N ILE A 20 3.08 -5.00 15.20
CA ILE A 20 2.16 -4.27 16.08
C ILE A 20 0.80 -4.06 15.42
N LEU A 21 0.79 -3.65 14.15
CA LEU A 21 -0.43 -3.42 13.40
C LEU A 21 -1.20 -4.72 13.17
N LEU A 22 -0.53 -5.81 12.79
CA LEU A 22 -1.16 -7.12 12.59
C LEU A 22 -1.78 -7.70 13.87
N GLN A 23 -1.16 -7.47 15.04
CA GLN A 23 -1.70 -7.86 16.33
C GLN A 23 -2.97 -7.08 16.70
N SER A 24 -3.04 -5.81 16.31
CA SER A 24 -4.16 -4.93 16.64
C SER A 24 -5.32 -5.05 15.65
N SER A 25 -5.02 -5.13 14.35
CA SER A 25 -5.99 -5.11 13.26
C SER A 25 -5.37 -5.67 11.99
N LYS A 26 -5.90 -6.80 11.51
CA LYS A 26 -5.48 -7.40 10.23
C LYS A 26 -5.60 -6.40 9.07
N ARG A 27 -6.65 -5.56 9.10
CA ARG A 27 -6.87 -4.51 8.10
C ARG A 27 -5.74 -3.49 8.11
N ASP A 28 -5.33 -3.02 9.29
CA ASP A 28 -4.33 -1.95 9.37
C ASP A 28 -2.93 -2.48 9.01
N GLY A 29 -2.63 -3.73 9.38
CA GLY A 29 -1.44 -4.43 8.90
C GLY A 29 -1.42 -4.59 7.38
N LEU A 30 -2.56 -4.97 6.77
CA LEU A 30 -2.68 -5.05 5.31
C LEU A 30 -2.46 -3.70 4.64
N LEU A 31 -3.11 -2.63 5.13
CA LEU A 31 -2.97 -1.27 4.58
C LEU A 31 -1.52 -0.79 4.65
N PHE A 32 -0.83 -1.07 5.75
CA PHE A 32 0.58 -0.71 5.93
C PHE A 32 1.48 -1.45 4.93
N VAL A 33 1.32 -2.77 4.81
CA VAL A 33 2.13 -3.59 3.90
C VAL A 33 1.88 -3.20 2.44
N LEU A 34 0.62 -2.95 2.06
CA LEU A 34 0.29 -2.45 0.72
C LEU A 34 0.95 -1.09 0.46
N ALA A 35 0.86 -0.14 1.39
CA ALA A 35 1.44 1.19 1.22
C ALA A 35 2.96 1.16 1.05
N VAL A 36 3.65 0.37 1.88
CA VAL A 36 5.12 0.28 1.84
C VAL A 36 5.60 -0.40 0.56
N ASN A 37 4.97 -1.50 0.15
CA ASN A 37 5.43 -2.26 -1.02
C ASN A 37 5.06 -1.61 -2.36
N SER A 38 3.93 -0.92 -2.45
CA SER A 38 3.45 -0.31 -3.71
C SER A 38 3.77 1.18 -3.83
N GLY A 39 4.18 1.85 -2.73
CA GLY A 39 4.32 3.30 -2.69
C GLY A 39 3.02 4.05 -2.97
N LEU A 40 1.86 3.42 -2.76
CA LEU A 40 0.56 4.06 -2.83
C LEU A 40 0.29 4.84 -1.54
N LYS A 41 -0.24 6.06 -1.69
CA LYS A 41 -0.74 6.84 -0.56
C LYS A 41 -1.99 6.16 0.00
N VAL A 42 -2.27 6.35 1.28
CA VAL A 42 -3.48 5.80 1.92
C VAL A 42 -4.75 6.15 1.14
N SER A 43 -4.86 7.37 0.61
CA SER A 43 -6.02 7.79 -0.19
C SER A 43 -6.12 7.09 -1.54
N GLU A 44 -4.99 6.65 -2.11
CA GLU A 44 -4.96 5.85 -3.34
C GLU A 44 -5.37 4.40 -3.04
N ILE A 45 -4.85 3.82 -1.95
CA ILE A 45 -5.20 2.44 -1.53
C ILE A 45 -6.70 2.31 -1.28
N LEU A 46 -7.33 3.30 -0.63
CA LEU A 46 -8.78 3.29 -0.37
C LEU A 46 -9.65 3.35 -1.63
N GLN A 47 -9.07 3.69 -2.79
CA GLN A 47 -9.76 3.72 -4.07
C GLN A 47 -9.55 2.45 -4.91
N LEU A 48 -8.67 1.53 -4.46
CA LEU A 48 -8.40 0.29 -5.18
C LEU A 48 -9.63 -0.60 -5.26
N LYS A 49 -9.83 -1.19 -6.43
CA LYS A 49 -10.83 -2.23 -6.69
C LYS A 49 -10.13 -3.58 -6.85
N VAL A 50 -10.89 -4.66 -6.67
CA VAL A 50 -10.38 -6.02 -6.90
C VAL A 50 -9.88 -6.20 -8.34
N SER A 51 -10.56 -5.58 -9.32
CA SER A 51 -10.16 -5.56 -10.73
C SER A 51 -8.79 -4.93 -11.01
N ASP A 52 -8.28 -4.12 -10.08
CA ASP A 52 -7.00 -3.42 -10.24
C ASP A 52 -5.82 -4.34 -9.88
N VAL A 53 -6.08 -5.47 -9.20
CA VAL A 53 -5.07 -6.44 -8.73
C VAL A 53 -5.35 -7.87 -9.18
N ILE A 54 -6.56 -8.19 -9.61
CA ILE A 54 -6.97 -9.46 -10.21
C ILE A 54 -7.35 -9.24 -11.68
N ASP A 55 -6.92 -10.13 -12.57
CA ASP A 55 -7.33 -10.10 -13.98
C ASP A 55 -8.66 -10.81 -14.23
N GLU A 56 -9.14 -10.75 -15.47
CA GLU A 56 -10.41 -11.36 -15.88
C GLU A 56 -10.44 -12.90 -15.79
N ASN A 57 -9.27 -13.53 -15.65
CA ASN A 57 -9.11 -14.97 -15.49
C ASN A 57 -8.84 -15.35 -14.02
N GLU A 58 -9.15 -14.46 -13.07
CA GLU A 58 -8.93 -14.61 -11.62
C GLU A 58 -7.46 -14.73 -11.19
N ASN A 59 -6.50 -14.40 -12.07
CA ASN A 59 -5.08 -14.42 -11.71
C ASN A 59 -4.67 -13.11 -11.05
N VAL A 60 -3.74 -13.20 -10.09
CA VAL A 60 -3.12 -12.01 -9.50
C VAL A 60 -2.24 -11.33 -10.54
N ARG A 61 -2.47 -10.04 -10.76
CA ARG A 61 -1.66 -9.22 -11.67
C ARG A 61 -0.25 -9.05 -11.12
N HIS A 62 0.73 -8.96 -12.01
CA HIS A 62 2.12 -8.66 -11.64
C HIS A 62 2.32 -7.23 -11.11
N SER A 63 1.37 -6.33 -11.31
CA SER A 63 1.42 -4.94 -10.87
C SER A 63 0.02 -4.40 -10.59
N ILE A 64 -0.07 -3.32 -9.81
CA ILE A 64 -1.34 -2.69 -9.47
C ILE A 64 -1.71 -1.68 -10.57
N LEU A 65 -2.86 -1.91 -11.21
CA LEU A 65 -3.41 -1.00 -12.22
C LEU A 65 -4.26 0.07 -11.56
N PHE A 66 -3.62 1.13 -11.07
CA PHE A 66 -4.33 2.23 -10.41
C PHE A 66 -4.73 3.35 -11.39
N TYR A 67 -6.02 3.52 -11.61
CA TYR A 67 -6.58 4.61 -12.42
C TYR A 67 -7.37 5.59 -11.55
N ASN A 68 -6.90 6.85 -11.50
CA ASN A 68 -7.53 7.95 -10.81
C ASN A 68 -7.88 9.04 -11.85
N GLU A 69 -9.02 9.73 -11.71
CA GLU A 69 -9.46 10.83 -12.59
C GLU A 69 -8.37 11.91 -12.81
N LYS A 70 -7.47 12.08 -11.84
CA LYS A 70 -6.33 13.01 -11.84
C LYS A 70 -5.02 12.38 -12.30
N VAL A 71 -4.88 11.04 -12.35
CA VAL A 71 -3.61 10.35 -12.63
C VAL A 71 -3.83 8.97 -13.29
N LYS A 72 -3.27 8.77 -14.49
CA LYS A 72 -3.06 7.45 -15.11
C LYS A 72 -1.61 7.00 -14.88
N LYS A 73 -1.34 6.10 -13.93
CA LYS A 73 0.04 5.61 -13.68
C LYS A 73 0.03 4.12 -13.33
N HIS A 74 0.92 3.37 -13.99
CA HIS A 74 1.30 2.03 -13.56
C HIS A 74 2.27 2.13 -12.38
N LYS A 75 2.04 1.36 -11.32
CA LYS A 75 3.00 1.19 -10.23
C LYS A 75 3.34 -0.28 -10.09
N TRP A 76 4.64 -0.54 -10.02
CA TRP A 76 5.28 -1.85 -9.90
C TRP A 76 4.80 -2.57 -8.65
#